data_AF-A0A8W8K6Y1-F1
#
_entry.id   AF-A0A8W8K6Y1-F1
#
_cell.length_a   1.000
_cell.length_b   1.000
_cell.length_c   1.000
_cell.angle_alpha   90.00
_cell.angle_beta   90.00
_cell.angle_gamma   90.00
#
_symmetry.space_group_name_H-M   'P 1'
#
loop_
_entity.id
_entity.type
_entity.pdbx_description
1 polymer ?
#
loop_
_entity_poly.entity_id
_entity_poly.type
_entity_poly.pdbx_seq_one_letter_code
_entity_poly.pdbx_strand_id
1 'polypeptide(L)'
;NETTQNNGVESFNCTKEPSVVCLAENAFPFVLPIVAEFCLVSIGFLFRIWSTARKTMIRTFLMNLTDPREELTPLMNQSEYVEIDQQTQFPYGSRRKSALLYLSAAVGAVFVIVLVIIVLAILTEKGEFKQLDLYKSLKIYRLLYTIVMIGLVFLGFGLLYGQCVPINNSRPISAGENILLFSLLGTVMYLLFRVVASIHFESIGSLNIADDILSLIHIYFQTVLMLQSYRYRRYRRLEFLSIKNVFMLLFVMNLGLWFNDSFLQNRTPFINTVNYKMYSQQTWDFVNGTLFPVVVFFQFNCSMILYELHHNFRSFDER
;
A
#
# COMPACT_ATOMS: atom_id res chain seq x y z
N ASN A 1 -0.10 -32.57 -42.81
CA ASN A 1 -0.22 -33.69 -41.85
C ASN A 1 1.08 -33.86 -41.08
N GLU A 2 1.29 -33.04 -40.05
CA GLU A 2 2.17 -33.40 -38.93
C GLU A 2 1.52 -32.75 -37.69
N THR A 3 0.96 -33.62 -36.85
CA THR A 3 0.29 -33.29 -35.59
C THR A 3 1.31 -33.44 -34.47
N THR A 4 1.75 -32.33 -33.88
CA THR A 4 2.41 -32.33 -32.58
C THR A 4 1.35 -32.29 -31.48
N GLN A 5 1.06 -33.47 -30.92
CA GLN A 5 0.36 -33.61 -29.66
C GLN A 5 1.27 -33.12 -28.53
N ASN A 6 0.88 -32.03 -27.87
CA ASN A 6 1.35 -31.71 -26.52
C ASN A 6 0.17 -31.12 -25.73
N ASN A 7 -0.34 -31.90 -24.78
CA ASN A 7 -1.13 -31.49 -23.62
C ASN A 7 -2.24 -30.43 -23.85
N GLY A 8 -3.41 -30.88 -24.33
CA GLY A 8 -4.71 -30.55 -23.73
C GLY A 8 -5.19 -29.10 -23.64
N VAL A 9 -4.55 -28.14 -24.32
CA VAL A 9 -5.11 -26.81 -24.57
C VAL A 9 -4.89 -26.51 -26.05
N GLU A 10 -5.97 -26.55 -26.84
CA GLU A 10 -5.95 -26.12 -28.24
C GLU A 10 -5.60 -24.63 -28.26
N SER A 11 -4.34 -24.28 -28.52
CA SER A 11 -3.98 -22.90 -28.87
C SER A 11 -4.53 -22.61 -30.27
N PHE A 12 -5.65 -21.91 -30.37
CA PHE A 12 -6.18 -21.51 -31.66
C PHE A 12 -5.23 -20.51 -32.32
N ASN A 13 -4.78 -20.82 -33.54
CA ASN A 13 -3.89 -19.97 -34.29
C ASN A 13 -4.66 -18.72 -34.75
N CYS A 14 -4.62 -17.66 -33.94
CA CYS A 14 -5.30 -16.37 -34.05
C CYS A 14 -4.87 -15.50 -35.25
N THR A 15 -4.54 -16.11 -36.39
CA THR A 15 -3.94 -15.41 -37.53
C THR A 15 -4.92 -15.06 -38.64
N LYS A 16 -6.18 -15.56 -38.61
CA LYS A 16 -7.08 -15.42 -39.78
C LYS A 16 -8.46 -14.81 -39.56
N GLU A 17 -9.06 -14.85 -38.37
CA GLU A 17 -10.33 -14.14 -38.09
C GLU A 17 -10.41 -13.63 -36.64
N PRO A 18 -10.81 -12.36 -36.41
CA PRO A 18 -11.00 -11.83 -35.05
C PRO A 18 -12.27 -12.44 -34.42
N SER A 19 -12.09 -13.56 -33.73
CA SER A 19 -13.16 -14.20 -32.95
C SER A 19 -13.18 -13.67 -31.51
N VAL A 20 -14.36 -13.71 -30.87
CA VAL A 20 -14.52 -13.35 -29.45
C VAL A 20 -13.64 -14.23 -28.55
N VAL A 21 -13.38 -15.47 -28.96
CA VAL A 21 -12.47 -16.40 -28.28
C VAL A 21 -11.03 -15.91 -28.34
N CYS A 22 -10.56 -15.43 -29.50
CA CYS A 22 -9.22 -14.89 -29.64
C CYS A 22 -9.04 -13.57 -28.85
N LEU A 23 -10.08 -12.73 -28.80
CA LEU A 23 -10.08 -11.56 -27.92
C LEU A 23 -10.04 -11.96 -26.44
N ALA A 24 -10.79 -12.99 -26.05
CA ALA A 24 -10.83 -13.49 -24.68
C ALA A 24 -9.50 -14.12 -24.25
N GLU A 25 -8.87 -14.95 -25.08
CA GLU A 25 -7.54 -15.53 -24.82
C GLU A 25 -6.47 -14.46 -24.70
N ASN A 26 -6.50 -13.44 -25.57
CA ASN A 26 -5.60 -12.30 -25.46
C ASN A 26 -5.91 -11.45 -24.22
N ALA A 27 -7.18 -11.30 -23.82
CA ALA A 27 -7.58 -10.52 -22.64
C ALA A 27 -7.25 -11.23 -21.31
N PHE A 28 -7.32 -12.57 -21.27
CA PHE A 28 -7.21 -13.39 -20.06
C PHE A 28 -5.97 -13.14 -19.21
N PRO A 29 -4.73 -13.14 -19.76
CA PRO A 29 -3.53 -12.85 -18.97
C PRO A 29 -3.53 -11.43 -18.38
N PHE A 30 -4.34 -10.52 -18.91
CA PHE A 30 -4.49 -9.16 -18.39
C PHE A 30 -5.56 -9.06 -17.30
N VAL A 31 -6.61 -9.87 -17.36
CA VAL A 31 -7.74 -9.83 -16.41
C VAL A 31 -7.42 -10.58 -15.12
N LEU A 32 -6.67 -11.68 -15.20
CA LEU A 32 -6.45 -12.60 -14.09
C LEU A 32 -5.77 -11.96 -12.85
N PRO A 33 -4.71 -11.13 -12.99
CA PRO A 33 -4.12 -10.41 -11.85
C PRO A 33 -5.11 -9.43 -11.20
N ILE A 34 -5.90 -8.73 -12.02
CA ILE A 34 -6.90 -7.75 -11.55
C ILE A 34 -8.01 -8.43 -10.76
N VAL A 35 -8.46 -9.61 -11.19
CA VAL A 35 -9.45 -10.40 -10.46
C VAL A 35 -8.89 -10.86 -9.12
N ALA A 36 -7.65 -11.36 -9.08
CA ALA A 36 -7.00 -11.76 -7.84
C ALA A 36 -6.86 -10.60 -6.84
N GLU A 37 -6.45 -9.42 -7.32
CA GLU A 37 -6.40 -8.19 -6.53
C GLU A 37 -7.78 -7.79 -5.99
N PHE A 38 -8.81 -7.80 -6.85
CA PHE A 38 -10.18 -7.50 -6.43
C PHE A 38 -10.69 -8.44 -5.35
N CYS A 39 -10.43 -9.75 -5.48
CA CYS A 39 -10.78 -10.74 -4.48
C CYS A 39 -10.07 -10.48 -3.14
N LEU A 40 -8.76 -10.16 -3.16
CA LEU A 40 -7.99 -9.85 -1.96
C LEU A 40 -8.51 -8.59 -1.25
N VAL A 41 -8.80 -7.53 -2.00
CA VAL A 41 -9.38 -6.30 -1.47
C VAL A 41 -10.75 -6.58 -0.85
N SER A 42 -11.59 -7.35 -1.54
CA SER A 42 -12.94 -7.71 -1.08
C SER A 42 -12.89 -8.54 0.21
N ILE A 43 -12.04 -9.56 0.27
CA ILE A 43 -11.85 -10.39 1.48
C ILE A 43 -11.34 -9.54 2.64
N GLY A 44 -10.34 -8.67 2.40
CA GLY A 44 -9.81 -7.76 3.41
C GLY A 44 -10.87 -6.82 3.98
N PHE A 45 -11.74 -6.28 3.13
CA PHE A 45 -12.84 -5.41 3.55
C PHE A 45 -13.92 -6.18 4.34
N LEU A 46 -14.34 -7.34 3.85
CA LEU A 46 -15.30 -8.21 4.53
C LEU A 46 -14.77 -8.64 5.91
N PHE A 47 -13.49 -8.97 6.02
CA PHE A 47 -12.87 -9.33 7.30
C PHE A 47 -12.88 -8.17 8.30
N ARG A 48 -12.63 -6.94 7.84
CA ARG A 48 -12.73 -5.74 8.69
C ARG A 48 -14.17 -5.50 9.17
N ILE A 49 -15.16 -5.63 8.29
CA ILE A 49 -16.58 -5.51 8.65
C ILE A 49 -16.95 -6.60 9.67
N TRP A 50 -16.63 -7.85 9.37
CA TRP A 50 -16.92 -8.99 10.24
C TRP A 50 -16.30 -8.83 11.62
N SER A 51 -15.02 -8.45 11.69
CA SER A 51 -14.35 -8.22 12.97
C SER A 51 -14.98 -7.07 13.75
N THR A 52 -15.47 -6.04 13.08
CA THR A 52 -16.14 -4.90 13.73
C THR A 52 -17.50 -5.30 14.24
N ALA A 53 -18.31 -5.98 13.42
CA ALA A 53 -19.62 -6.53 13.80
C ALA A 53 -19.52 -7.47 15.00
N ARG A 54 -18.50 -8.35 15.02
CA ARG A 54 -18.24 -9.26 16.14
C ARG A 54 -17.95 -8.50 17.44
N LYS A 55 -17.13 -7.44 17.39
CA LYS A 55 -16.84 -6.61 18.57
C LYS A 55 -18.09 -5.89 19.09
N THR A 56 -18.92 -5.36 18.19
CA THR A 56 -20.19 -4.71 18.55
C THR A 56 -21.15 -5.72 19.19
N MET A 57 -21.33 -6.90 18.58
CA MET A 57 -22.19 -7.96 19.11
C MET A 57 -21.75 -8.41 20.50
N ILE A 58 -20.44 -8.64 20.72
CA ILE A 58 -19.90 -9.02 22.03
C ILE A 58 -20.16 -7.91 23.07
N ARG A 59 -19.99 -6.64 22.69
CA ARG A 59 -20.24 -5.50 23.58
C ARG A 59 -21.72 -5.42 23.98
N THR A 60 -22.64 -5.57 23.03
CA THR A 60 -24.09 -5.59 23.31
C THR A 60 -24.48 -6.77 24.20
N PHE A 61 -23.92 -7.95 23.95
CA PHE A 61 -24.16 -9.13 24.77
C PHE A 61 -23.65 -8.93 26.21
N LEU A 62 -22.44 -8.39 26.39
CA LEU A 62 -21.88 -8.10 27.71
C LEU A 62 -22.68 -7.01 28.45
N MET A 63 -23.17 -5.97 27.76
CA MET A 63 -24.04 -4.95 28.37
C MET A 63 -25.38 -5.53 28.84
N ASN A 64 -25.97 -6.46 28.08
CA ASN A 64 -27.22 -7.13 28.46
C ASN A 64 -27.04 -8.15 29.61
N LEU A 65 -25.83 -8.63 29.87
CA LEU A 65 -25.53 -9.52 31.00
C LEU A 65 -25.33 -8.78 32.33
N THR A 66 -25.09 -7.48 32.29
CA THR A 66 -24.89 -6.63 33.48
C THR A 66 -26.15 -5.92 33.99
N ASP A 67 -27.34 -6.30 33.51
CA ASP A 67 -28.61 -5.69 33.95
C ASP A 67 -29.45 -6.68 34.78
N PRO A 68 -29.34 -6.68 36.13
CA PRO A 68 -30.45 -7.06 36.96
C PRO A 68 -31.43 -5.87 37.02
N ARG A 69 -32.62 -6.07 36.47
CA ARG A 69 -33.77 -5.15 36.57
C ARG A 69 -33.82 -4.44 37.93
N GLU A 70 -33.46 -3.16 37.95
CA GLU A 70 -33.95 -2.20 38.92
C GLU A 70 -34.44 -0.95 38.17
N GLU A 71 -35.74 -0.93 37.92
CA GLU A 71 -36.45 0.31 37.63
C GLU A 71 -36.45 1.18 38.91
N LEU A 72 -35.67 2.26 38.95
CA LEU A 72 -36.00 3.43 39.76
C LEU A 72 -35.38 4.73 39.19
N THR A 73 -36.24 5.49 38.52
CA THR A 73 -36.27 6.97 38.34
C THR A 73 -35.09 7.74 37.71
N PRO A 74 -35.38 8.66 36.76
CA PRO A 74 -34.44 9.66 36.26
C PRO A 74 -34.57 10.97 37.06
N LEU A 75 -33.48 11.53 37.61
CA LEU A 75 -33.31 12.98 37.89
C LEU A 75 -31.96 13.34 38.54
N MET A 76 -31.28 14.34 37.94
CA MET A 76 -30.26 15.26 38.50
C MET A 76 -28.88 14.67 38.90
N ASN A 77 -27.73 15.33 38.69
CA ASN A 77 -27.38 16.74 38.49
C ASN A 77 -25.99 16.78 37.80
N GLN A 78 -25.79 17.48 36.67
CA GLN A 78 -25.45 18.91 36.58
C GLN A 78 -24.16 19.28 37.33
N SER A 79 -23.04 19.29 36.60
CA SER A 79 -21.89 20.15 36.90
C SER A 79 -21.43 20.83 35.61
N GLU A 80 -21.83 22.10 35.49
CA GLU A 80 -21.19 23.19 34.76
C GLU A 80 -20.89 23.03 33.27
N TYR A 81 -21.86 23.50 32.48
CA TYR A 81 -21.57 24.43 31.40
C TYR A 81 -20.78 25.62 31.96
N VAL A 82 -19.52 25.76 31.54
CA VAL A 82 -18.83 27.05 31.53
C VAL A 82 -18.85 27.54 30.09
N GLU A 83 -19.82 28.39 29.78
CA GLU A 83 -19.71 29.34 28.68
C GLU A 83 -18.60 30.34 29.05
N ILE A 84 -17.44 30.21 28.42
CA ILE A 84 -16.55 31.37 28.21
C ILE A 84 -16.66 31.70 26.73
N ASP A 85 -17.66 32.52 26.42
CA ASP A 85 -17.65 33.28 25.20
C ASP A 85 -16.62 34.42 25.36
N GLN A 86 -15.47 34.25 24.72
CA GLN A 86 -14.67 35.37 24.25
C GLN A 86 -14.02 34.99 22.92
N GLN A 87 -14.80 35.22 21.87
CA GLN A 87 -14.32 35.45 20.52
C GLN A 87 -13.09 36.37 20.51
N THR A 88 -11.94 35.82 20.14
CA THR A 88 -10.98 36.52 19.28
C THR A 88 -10.68 35.63 18.09
N GLN A 89 -11.60 35.63 17.13
CA GLN A 89 -11.34 35.11 15.79
C GLN A 89 -10.27 35.97 15.12
N PHE A 90 -9.03 35.49 15.07
CA PHE A 90 -8.07 35.90 14.06
C PHE A 90 -8.22 34.98 12.84
N PRO A 91 -8.75 35.44 11.69
CA PRO A 91 -9.05 34.59 10.53
C PRO A 91 -7.81 34.25 9.66
N TYR A 92 -6.58 34.46 10.16
CA TYR A 92 -5.37 34.31 9.34
C TYR A 92 -4.74 32.90 9.37
N GLY A 93 -5.21 32.00 10.23
CA GLY A 93 -4.56 30.70 10.50
C GLY A 93 -5.14 29.47 9.79
N SER A 94 -6.32 29.56 9.14
CA SER A 94 -6.98 28.40 8.53
C SER A 94 -6.43 28.09 7.12
N ARG A 95 -6.20 29.12 6.31
CA ARG A 95 -5.79 28.99 4.90
C ARG A 95 -4.37 28.42 4.72
N ARG A 96 -3.46 28.67 5.68
CA ARG A 96 -2.08 28.15 5.66
C ARG A 96 -2.00 26.65 6.01
N LYS A 97 -2.91 26.17 6.87
CA LYS A 97 -2.96 24.77 7.33
C LYS A 97 -3.41 23.81 6.23
N SER A 98 -4.37 24.21 5.40
CA SER A 98 -4.80 23.43 4.23
C SER A 98 -3.76 23.46 3.11
N ALA A 99 -3.09 24.61 2.90
CA ALA A 99 -2.09 24.77 1.83
C ALA A 99 -0.91 23.80 1.97
N LEU A 100 -0.38 23.59 3.18
CA LEU A 100 0.73 22.65 3.42
C LEU A 100 0.34 21.19 3.17
N LEU A 101 -0.93 20.83 3.41
CA LEU A 101 -1.46 19.50 3.13
C LEU A 101 -1.51 19.25 1.62
N TYR A 102 -2.11 20.19 0.87
CA TYR A 102 -2.14 20.12 -0.60
C TYR A 102 -0.73 20.11 -1.20
N LEU A 103 0.22 20.86 -0.61
CA LEU A 103 1.61 20.84 -1.04
C LEU A 103 2.25 19.46 -0.85
N SER A 104 2.08 18.82 0.32
CA SER A 104 2.63 17.48 0.56
C SER A 104 2.05 16.43 -0.38
N ALA A 105 0.75 16.48 -0.65
CA ALA A 105 0.10 15.59 -1.61
C ALA A 105 0.56 15.86 -3.05
N ALA A 106 0.71 17.14 -3.44
CA ALA A 106 1.19 17.53 -4.76
C ALA A 106 2.62 17.05 -5.01
N VAL A 107 3.52 17.20 -4.02
CA VAL A 107 4.90 16.69 -4.12
C VAL A 107 4.88 15.17 -4.36
N GLY A 108 4.10 14.42 -3.58
CA GLY A 108 3.94 12.97 -3.80
C GLY A 108 3.40 12.64 -5.19
N ALA A 109 2.39 13.39 -5.64
CA ALA A 109 1.79 13.18 -6.95
C ALA A 109 2.79 13.43 -8.09
N VAL A 110 3.71 14.39 -7.97
CA VAL A 110 4.78 14.60 -8.97
C VAL A 110 5.65 13.35 -9.12
N PHE A 111 6.05 12.71 -8.01
CA PHE A 111 6.79 11.45 -8.09
C PHE A 111 5.98 10.34 -8.79
N VAL A 112 4.68 10.23 -8.48
CA VAL A 112 3.82 9.23 -9.13
C VAL A 112 3.64 9.52 -10.63
N ILE A 113 3.44 10.77 -11.01
CA ILE A 113 3.29 11.17 -12.41
C ILE A 113 4.56 10.86 -13.20
N VAL A 114 5.74 11.16 -12.66
CA VAL A 114 7.01 10.83 -13.32
C VAL A 114 7.16 9.32 -13.49
N LEU A 115 6.81 8.51 -12.49
CA LEU A 115 6.80 7.05 -12.60
C LEU A 115 5.90 6.58 -13.75
N VAL A 116 4.66 7.08 -13.79
CA VAL A 116 3.68 6.71 -14.83
C VAL A 116 4.16 7.13 -16.23
N ILE A 117 4.74 8.32 -16.38
CA ILE A 117 5.28 8.79 -17.66
C ILE A 117 6.38 7.86 -18.17
N ILE A 118 7.31 7.44 -17.31
CA ILE A 118 8.39 6.53 -17.71
C ILE A 118 7.83 5.19 -18.18
N VAL A 119 6.84 4.63 -17.48
CA VAL A 119 6.25 3.35 -17.89
C VAL A 119 5.42 3.47 -19.17
N LEU A 120 4.67 4.57 -19.33
CA LEU A 120 3.97 4.84 -20.58
C LEU A 120 4.95 4.97 -21.76
N ALA A 121 6.09 5.63 -21.56
CA ALA A 121 7.13 5.74 -22.58
C ALA A 121 7.64 4.35 -23.02
N ILE A 122 7.85 3.43 -22.07
CA ILE A 122 8.24 2.04 -22.36
C ILE A 122 7.16 1.32 -23.18
N LEU A 123 5.88 1.48 -22.80
CA LEU A 123 4.76 0.82 -23.47
C LEU A 123 4.52 1.32 -24.90
N THR A 124 4.84 2.59 -25.19
CA THR A 124 4.70 3.17 -26.54
C THR A 124 5.89 2.91 -27.46
N GLU A 125 7.06 2.62 -26.91
CA GLU A 125 8.29 2.45 -27.68
C GLU A 125 8.31 1.09 -28.37
N LYS A 126 8.69 1.06 -29.65
CA LYS A 126 8.76 -0.19 -30.45
C LYS A 126 10.18 -0.67 -30.72
N GLY A 127 11.21 0.15 -30.46
CA GLY A 127 12.61 -0.22 -30.69
C GLY A 127 13.23 -0.96 -29.50
N GLU A 128 13.75 -2.18 -29.72
CA GLU A 128 14.31 -3.04 -28.66
C GLU A 128 15.47 -2.39 -27.89
N PHE A 129 16.42 -1.74 -28.58
CA PHE A 129 17.55 -1.05 -27.94
C PHE A 129 17.07 0.08 -27.03
N LYS A 130 16.09 0.87 -27.48
CA LYS A 130 15.55 2.01 -26.74
C LYS A 130 14.67 1.56 -25.57
N GLN A 131 13.95 0.44 -25.72
CA GLN A 131 13.21 -0.20 -24.62
C GLN A 131 14.13 -0.64 -23.49
N LEU A 132 15.31 -1.20 -23.80
CA LEU A 132 16.28 -1.62 -22.79
C LEU A 132 16.79 -0.43 -21.95
N ASP A 133 17.09 0.70 -22.59
CA ASP A 133 17.56 1.90 -21.90
C ASP A 133 16.47 2.57 -21.07
N LEU A 134 15.23 2.58 -21.57
CA LEU A 134 14.07 3.05 -20.80
C LEU A 134 13.80 2.14 -19.58
N TYR A 135 13.97 0.82 -19.70
CA TYR A 135 13.84 -0.11 -18.59
C TYR A 135 14.93 0.11 -17.52
N LYS A 136 16.19 0.32 -17.92
CA LYS A 136 17.25 0.72 -16.97
C LYS A 136 16.89 2.02 -16.25
N SER A 137 16.34 2.99 -16.98
CA SER A 137 15.89 4.27 -16.43
C SER A 137 14.75 4.08 -15.41
N LEU A 138 13.77 3.21 -15.72
CA LEU A 138 12.70 2.83 -14.79
C LEU A 138 13.27 2.21 -13.51
N LYS A 139 14.26 1.31 -13.61
CA LYS A 139 14.90 0.70 -12.44
C LYS A 139 15.59 1.74 -11.55
N ILE A 140 16.38 2.63 -12.15
CA ILE A 140 17.05 3.72 -11.42
C ILE A 140 16.00 4.60 -10.72
N TYR A 141 14.91 4.92 -11.43
CA TYR A 141 13.84 5.71 -10.87
C TYR A 141 13.13 4.99 -9.70
N ARG A 142 12.82 3.69 -9.81
CA ARG A 142 12.25 2.89 -8.72
C ARG A 142 13.18 2.79 -7.50
N LEU A 143 14.49 2.68 -7.74
CA LEU A 143 15.48 2.70 -6.68
C LEU A 143 15.47 4.04 -5.95
N LEU A 144 15.51 5.15 -6.69
CA LEU A 144 15.41 6.51 -6.13
C LEU A 144 14.10 6.68 -5.34
N TYR A 145 12.99 6.23 -5.90
CA TYR A 145 11.68 6.25 -5.25
C TYR A 145 11.70 5.53 -3.90
N THR A 146 12.30 4.33 -3.86
CA THR A 146 12.45 3.54 -2.65
C THR A 146 13.33 4.23 -1.61
N ILE A 147 14.44 4.85 -2.04
CA ILE A 147 15.32 5.63 -1.14
C ILE A 147 14.57 6.82 -0.54
N VAL A 148 13.79 7.56 -1.34
CA VAL A 148 12.95 8.67 -0.85
C VAL A 148 11.94 8.16 0.17
N MET A 149 11.26 7.05 -0.10
CA MET A 149 10.32 6.44 0.83
C MET A 149 10.98 6.04 2.15
N ILE A 150 12.16 5.42 2.11
CA ILE A 150 12.96 5.10 3.30
C ILE A 150 13.27 6.37 4.09
N GLY A 151 13.72 7.43 3.42
CA GLY A 151 13.98 8.73 4.04
C GLY A 151 12.74 9.32 4.74
N LEU A 152 11.57 9.22 4.10
CA LEU A 152 10.30 9.65 4.68
C LEU A 152 9.86 8.81 5.87
N VAL A 153 10.11 7.50 5.85
CA VAL A 153 9.83 6.60 6.99
C VAL A 153 10.70 6.97 8.18
N PHE A 154 12.00 7.19 7.99
CA PHE A 154 12.90 7.64 9.07
C PHE A 154 12.55 9.03 9.58
N LEU A 155 12.18 9.95 8.69
CA LEU A 155 11.63 11.25 9.07
C LEU A 155 10.35 11.07 9.90
N GLY A 156 9.48 10.15 9.50
CA GLY A 156 8.27 9.76 10.22
C GLY A 156 8.57 9.30 11.65
N PHE A 157 9.57 8.44 11.84
CA PHE A 157 10.01 8.03 13.18
C PHE A 157 10.52 9.22 14.00
N GLY A 158 11.40 10.05 13.44
CA GLY A 158 11.93 11.23 14.14
C GLY A 158 10.81 12.19 14.59
N LEU A 159 9.81 12.42 13.74
CA LEU A 159 8.65 13.24 14.07
C LEU A 159 7.70 12.54 15.05
N LEU A 160 7.54 11.22 14.98
CA LEU A 160 6.73 10.45 15.92
C LEU A 160 7.27 10.57 17.34
N TYR A 161 8.57 10.32 17.53
CA TYR A 161 9.23 10.45 18.83
C TYR A 161 9.31 11.91 19.30
N GLY A 162 9.47 12.87 18.39
CA GLY A 162 9.58 14.29 18.74
C GLY A 162 8.25 15.02 19.01
N GLN A 163 7.13 14.52 18.45
CA GLN A 163 5.82 15.20 18.49
C GLN A 163 4.74 14.44 19.26
N CYS A 164 4.97 13.17 19.59
CA CYS A 164 3.95 12.28 20.12
C CYS A 164 4.42 11.59 21.41
N VAL A 165 3.46 11.26 22.27
CA VAL A 165 3.70 10.55 23.53
C VAL A 165 3.07 9.16 23.43
N PRO A 166 3.74 8.10 23.92
CA PRO A 166 3.18 6.76 23.90
C PRO A 166 1.92 6.69 24.79
N ILE A 167 0.90 5.98 24.30
CA ILE A 167 -0.32 5.71 25.06
C ILE A 167 -0.08 4.41 25.84
N ASN A 168 -0.10 4.48 27.17
CA ASN A 168 0.19 3.36 28.07
C ASN A 168 -0.97 2.35 28.23
N ASN A 169 -1.68 2.04 27.14
CA ASN A 169 -2.76 1.05 27.18
C ASN A 169 -2.36 -0.21 26.40
N SER A 170 -2.48 -1.36 27.06
CA SER A 170 -2.39 -2.68 26.43
C SER A 170 -3.57 -2.87 25.47
N ARG A 171 -3.38 -2.47 24.21
CA ARG A 171 -4.38 -2.67 23.16
C ARG A 171 -4.12 -4.01 22.45
N PRO A 172 -5.12 -4.89 22.32
CA PRO A 172 -5.00 -6.08 21.50
C PRO A 172 -4.86 -5.72 20.01
N ILE A 173 -4.13 -6.53 19.26
CA ILE A 173 -3.89 -6.31 17.83
C ILE A 173 -5.24 -6.24 17.10
N SER A 174 -5.42 -5.17 16.32
CA SER A 174 -6.61 -4.94 15.52
C SER A 174 -6.66 -5.88 14.32
N ALA A 175 -7.87 -6.17 13.81
CA ALA A 175 -8.03 -6.94 12.59
C ALA A 175 -7.29 -6.31 11.39
N GLY A 176 -7.24 -4.97 11.30
CA GLY A 176 -6.48 -4.26 10.27
C GLY A 176 -4.96 -4.47 10.40
N GLU A 177 -4.44 -4.58 11.62
CA GLU A 177 -3.02 -4.86 11.87
C GLU A 177 -2.68 -6.32 11.52
N ASN A 178 -3.58 -7.27 11.80
CA ASN A 178 -3.43 -8.66 11.36
C ASN A 178 -3.40 -8.78 9.82
N ILE A 179 -4.31 -8.07 9.13
CA ILE A 179 -4.30 -8.03 7.65
C ILE A 179 -2.98 -7.46 7.13
N LEU A 180 -2.47 -6.39 7.75
CA LEU A 180 -1.18 -5.79 7.38
C LEU A 180 -0.02 -6.77 7.55
N LEU A 181 0.04 -7.49 8.67
CA LEU A 181 1.10 -8.47 8.93
C LEU A 181 1.02 -9.67 7.97
N PHE A 182 -0.19 -10.13 7.63
CA PHE A 182 -0.38 -11.20 6.67
C PHE A 182 0.08 -10.78 5.26
N SER A 183 -0.30 -9.59 4.80
CA SER A 183 0.14 -9.10 3.49
C SER A 183 1.62 -8.75 3.45
N LEU A 184 2.21 -8.32 4.57
CA LEU A 184 3.66 -8.19 4.71
C LEU A 184 4.37 -9.53 4.51
N LEU A 185 3.88 -10.62 5.13
CA LEU A 185 4.48 -11.94 5.00
C LEU A 185 4.55 -12.40 3.53
N GLY A 186 3.44 -12.27 2.79
CA GLY A 186 3.43 -12.61 1.37
C GLY A 186 4.34 -11.73 0.53
N THR A 187 4.42 -10.43 0.85
CA THR A 187 5.33 -9.49 0.18
C THR A 187 6.80 -9.83 0.43
N VAL A 188 7.16 -10.16 1.67
CA VAL A 188 8.52 -10.59 2.03
C VAL A 188 8.87 -11.89 1.30
N MET A 189 7.96 -12.87 1.27
CA MET A 189 8.16 -14.11 0.51
C MET A 189 8.46 -13.82 -0.97
N TYR A 190 7.66 -12.98 -1.62
CA TYR A 190 7.90 -12.58 -3.02
C TYR A 190 9.27 -11.94 -3.24
N LEU A 191 9.66 -11.02 -2.37
CA LEU A 191 10.96 -10.35 -2.46
C LEU A 191 12.13 -11.30 -2.20
N LEU A 192 11.99 -12.28 -1.32
CA LEU A 192 13.02 -13.30 -1.09
C LEU A 192 13.27 -14.16 -2.35
N PHE A 193 12.20 -14.57 -3.05
CA PHE A 193 12.34 -15.28 -4.33
C PHE A 193 13.11 -14.44 -5.37
N ARG A 194 12.86 -13.12 -5.41
CA ARG A 194 13.59 -12.17 -6.27
C ARG A 194 15.05 -12.02 -5.86
N VAL A 195 15.34 -11.82 -4.58
CA VAL A 195 16.73 -11.71 -4.07
C VAL A 195 17.54 -12.95 -4.46
N VAL A 196 16.99 -14.15 -4.27
CA VAL A 196 17.68 -15.41 -4.62
C VAL A 196 18.00 -15.48 -6.10
N ALA A 197 17.05 -15.11 -6.98
CA ALA A 197 17.28 -15.06 -8.42
C ALA A 197 18.31 -13.99 -8.80
N SER A 198 18.26 -12.82 -8.17
CA SER A 198 19.19 -11.70 -8.39
C SER A 198 20.63 -12.04 -7.99
N ILE A 199 20.84 -12.80 -6.91
CA ILE A 199 22.17 -13.27 -6.48
C ILE A 199 22.73 -14.30 -7.46
N HIS A 200 21.92 -15.24 -7.93
CA HIS A 200 22.38 -16.34 -8.78
C HIS A 200 22.79 -15.88 -10.20
N PHE A 201 22.11 -14.86 -10.75
CA PHE A 201 22.37 -14.32 -12.09
C PHE A 201 23.11 -12.98 -12.05
N GLU A 202 24.20 -12.93 -11.29
CA GLU A 202 25.05 -11.76 -11.01
C GLU A 202 25.49 -10.96 -12.25
N SER A 203 25.49 -11.61 -13.44
CA SER A 203 25.78 -11.02 -14.75
C SER A 203 24.94 -9.77 -15.12
N ILE A 204 23.76 -9.56 -14.51
CA ILE A 204 22.84 -8.45 -14.86
C ILE A 204 22.86 -7.30 -13.82
N GLY A 205 23.76 -7.36 -12.82
CA GLY A 205 24.25 -6.17 -12.12
C GLY A 205 23.69 -5.92 -10.71
N SER A 206 24.55 -5.29 -9.90
CA SER A 206 24.35 -4.88 -8.50
C SER A 206 23.06 -4.12 -8.21
N LEU A 207 22.47 -3.47 -9.22
CA LEU A 207 21.25 -2.68 -9.10
C LEU A 207 20.01 -3.52 -8.77
N ASN A 208 19.90 -4.75 -9.25
CA ASN A 208 18.74 -5.61 -8.95
C ASN A 208 18.75 -6.07 -7.50
N ILE A 209 19.92 -6.51 -7.04
CA ILE A 209 20.14 -6.91 -5.65
C ILE A 209 19.87 -5.72 -4.72
N ALA A 210 20.36 -4.53 -5.08
CA ALA A 210 20.10 -3.32 -4.32
C ALA A 210 18.61 -2.94 -4.27
N ASP A 211 17.87 -3.02 -5.39
CA ASP A 211 16.42 -2.79 -5.46
C ASP A 211 15.66 -3.75 -4.52
N ASP A 212 15.98 -5.04 -4.60
CA ASP A 212 15.31 -6.08 -3.81
C ASP A 212 15.59 -5.91 -2.30
N ILE A 213 16.85 -5.67 -1.91
CA ILE A 213 17.25 -5.48 -0.50
C ILE A 213 16.67 -4.18 0.06
N LEU A 214 16.76 -3.07 -0.67
CA LEU A 214 16.20 -1.79 -0.22
C LEU A 214 14.67 -1.87 -0.12
N SER A 215 14.02 -2.63 -1.01
CA SER A 215 12.59 -2.88 -0.91
C SER A 215 12.23 -3.64 0.38
N LEU A 216 12.99 -4.67 0.76
CA LEU A 216 12.81 -5.39 2.04
C LEU A 216 12.97 -4.46 3.25
N ILE A 217 14.01 -3.63 3.25
CA ILE A 217 14.27 -2.64 4.29
C ILE A 217 13.10 -1.66 4.39
N HIS A 218 12.68 -1.12 3.25
CA HIS A 218 11.58 -0.17 3.14
C HIS A 218 10.27 -0.73 3.72
N ILE A 219 9.81 -1.91 3.26
CA ILE A 219 8.53 -2.46 3.70
C ILE A 219 8.53 -2.82 5.19
N TYR A 220 9.68 -3.26 5.72
CA TYR A 220 9.84 -3.57 7.13
C TYR A 220 9.70 -2.31 7.98
N PHE A 221 10.52 -1.29 7.72
CA PHE A 221 10.49 -0.06 8.51
C PHE A 221 9.17 0.71 8.35
N GLN A 222 8.57 0.72 7.15
CA GLN A 222 7.26 1.33 6.95
C GLN A 222 6.19 0.64 7.80
N THR A 223 6.19 -0.70 7.83
CA THR A 223 5.23 -1.47 8.65
C THR A 223 5.41 -1.20 10.14
N VAL A 224 6.66 -1.17 10.61
CA VAL A 224 6.97 -0.81 12.01
C VAL A 224 6.49 0.61 12.33
N LEU A 225 6.71 1.58 11.43
CA LEU A 225 6.23 2.95 11.62
C LEU A 225 4.70 2.99 11.76
N MET A 226 3.97 2.28 10.89
CA MET A 226 2.50 2.24 10.94
C MET A 226 1.99 1.62 12.25
N LEU A 227 2.55 0.47 12.66
CA LEU A 227 2.18 -0.20 13.91
C LEU A 227 2.48 0.66 15.14
N GLN A 228 3.64 1.32 15.14
CA GLN A 228 4.03 2.21 16.24
C GLN A 228 3.15 3.45 16.30
N SER A 229 2.76 4.01 15.14
CA SER A 229 1.92 5.21 15.07
C SER A 229 0.55 5.04 15.74
N TYR A 230 -0.03 3.84 15.73
CA TYR A 230 -1.27 3.53 16.45
C TYR A 230 -1.14 3.54 17.98
N ARG A 231 0.09 3.43 18.51
CA ARG A 231 0.39 3.43 19.95
C ARG A 231 0.74 4.81 20.48
N TYR A 232 0.83 5.82 19.62
CA TYR A 232 1.24 7.17 19.99
C TYR A 232 0.09 8.15 19.81
N ARG A 233 0.00 9.11 20.73
CA ARG A 233 -0.91 10.25 20.61
C ARG A 233 -0.09 11.51 20.39
N ARG A 234 -0.54 12.36 19.47
CA ARG A 234 0.09 13.66 19.24
C ARG A 234 -0.08 14.57 20.46
N TYR A 235 1.00 15.22 20.86
CA TYR A 235 1.00 16.19 21.95
C TYR A 235 1.53 17.56 21.51
N ARG A 236 2.52 17.60 20.60
CA ARG A 236 3.17 18.86 20.17
C ARG A 236 2.75 19.29 18.77
N ARG A 237 2.45 20.59 18.62
CA ARG A 237 2.12 21.24 17.35
C ARG A 237 3.34 21.99 16.80
N LEU A 238 4.14 21.36 15.95
CA LEU A 238 5.01 22.09 15.02
C LEU A 238 4.23 22.41 13.74
N GLU A 239 4.35 23.65 13.27
CA GLU A 239 3.53 24.16 12.17
C GLU A 239 4.06 23.79 10.77
N PHE A 240 5.38 23.73 10.59
CA PHE A 240 5.99 23.53 9.26
C PHE A 240 6.22 22.05 8.90
N LEU A 241 6.77 21.27 9.84
CA LEU A 241 7.12 19.87 9.64
C LEU A 241 6.28 18.99 10.58
N SER A 242 5.21 18.41 10.05
CA SER A 242 4.25 17.62 10.85
C SER A 242 4.18 16.19 10.35
N ILE A 243 4.11 15.24 11.29
CA ILE A 243 3.94 13.82 10.98
C ILE A 243 2.75 13.54 10.06
N LYS A 244 1.67 14.33 10.17
CA LYS A 244 0.50 14.19 9.29
C LYS A 244 0.83 14.45 7.82
N ASN A 245 1.73 15.39 7.52
CA ASN A 245 2.15 15.67 6.15
C ASN A 245 3.02 14.53 5.60
N VAL A 246 3.85 13.92 6.46
CA VAL A 246 4.63 12.72 6.10
C VAL A 246 3.71 11.53 5.80
N PHE A 247 2.69 11.28 6.62
CA PHE A 247 1.70 10.24 6.32
C PHE A 247 0.93 10.50 5.03
N MET A 248 0.58 11.76 4.74
CA MET A 248 -0.08 12.14 3.49
C MET A 248 0.82 11.88 2.28
N LEU A 249 2.10 12.25 2.37
CA LEU A 249 3.08 12.01 1.31
C LEU A 249 3.32 10.51 1.09
N LEU A 250 3.54 9.75 2.17
CA LEU A 250 3.67 8.29 2.11
C LEU A 250 2.41 7.62 1.56
N PHE A 251 1.21 8.12 1.87
CA PHE A 251 -0.05 7.64 1.29
C PHE A 251 -0.05 7.79 -0.23
N VAL A 252 0.21 9.00 -0.75
CA VAL A 252 0.18 9.25 -2.20
C VAL A 252 1.23 8.41 -2.90
N MET A 253 2.40 8.26 -2.29
CA MET A 253 3.47 7.46 -2.86
C MET A 253 3.14 5.95 -2.86
N ASN A 254 2.66 5.39 -1.74
CA ASN A 254 2.23 3.99 -1.72
C ASN A 254 1.08 3.73 -2.70
N LEU A 255 0.15 4.67 -2.85
CA LEU A 255 -0.95 4.56 -3.81
C LEU A 255 -0.46 4.60 -5.25
N GLY A 256 0.59 5.39 -5.53
CA GLY A 256 1.24 5.42 -6.83
C GLY A 256 1.98 4.12 -7.17
N LEU A 257 2.67 3.51 -6.21
CA LEU A 257 3.25 2.18 -6.38
C LEU A 257 2.17 1.14 -6.64
N TRP A 258 1.10 1.15 -5.86
CA TRP A 258 -0.05 0.27 -6.07
C TRP A 258 -0.62 0.42 -7.48
N PHE A 259 -0.87 1.66 -7.92
CA PHE A 259 -1.39 1.93 -9.26
C PHE A 259 -0.43 1.45 -10.36
N ASN A 260 0.86 1.73 -10.21
CA ASN A 260 1.87 1.28 -11.15
C ASN A 260 1.93 -0.26 -11.23
N ASP A 261 1.96 -0.93 -10.08
CA ASP A 261 2.13 -2.37 -10.01
C ASP A 261 0.87 -3.12 -10.49
N SER A 262 -0.32 -2.62 -10.15
CA SER A 262 -1.62 -3.20 -10.59
C SER A 262 -1.82 -3.08 -12.10
N PHE A 263 -1.52 -1.91 -12.69
CA PHE A 263 -1.94 -1.61 -14.06
C PHE A 263 -0.81 -1.61 -15.09
N LEU A 264 0.44 -1.33 -14.70
CA LEU A 264 1.51 -1.02 -15.65
C LEU A 264 2.67 -2.03 -15.59
N GLN A 265 3.03 -2.50 -14.39
CA GLN A 265 4.19 -3.38 -14.18
C GLN A 265 4.02 -4.74 -14.86
N ASN A 266 2.85 -5.38 -14.76
CA ASN A 266 2.62 -6.68 -15.38
C ASN A 266 2.53 -6.62 -16.92
N ARG A 267 2.54 -5.41 -17.51
CA ARG A 267 2.47 -5.16 -18.96
C ARG A 267 3.85 -5.01 -19.61
N THR A 268 4.92 -5.10 -18.83
CA THR A 268 6.29 -4.91 -19.32
C THR A 268 7.04 -6.25 -19.31
N PRO A 269 7.16 -6.94 -20.46
CA PRO A 269 7.66 -8.32 -20.53
C PRO A 269 9.10 -8.49 -20.05
N PHE A 270 9.87 -7.39 -20.04
CA PHE A 270 11.29 -7.40 -19.67
C PHE A 270 11.56 -7.42 -18.17
N ILE A 271 10.57 -7.10 -17.32
CA ILE A 271 10.80 -6.91 -15.87
C ILE A 271 11.27 -8.20 -15.18
N ASN A 272 10.80 -9.37 -15.63
CA ASN A 272 11.01 -10.65 -14.96
C ASN A 272 12.06 -11.55 -15.63
N THR A 273 12.80 -11.05 -16.62
CA THR A 273 13.74 -11.85 -17.43
C THR A 273 14.83 -12.55 -16.61
N VAL A 274 15.22 -12.00 -15.46
CA VAL A 274 16.18 -12.62 -14.53
C VAL A 274 15.53 -13.79 -13.77
N ASN A 275 14.27 -13.63 -13.35
CA ASN A 275 13.57 -14.64 -12.56
C ASN A 275 13.21 -15.86 -13.41
N TYR A 276 12.83 -15.64 -14.68
CA TYR A 276 12.61 -16.70 -15.66
C TYR A 276 13.88 -17.47 -16.04
N LYS A 277 15.08 -16.90 -15.82
CA LYS A 277 16.34 -17.62 -16.02
C LYS A 277 16.66 -18.55 -14.85
N MET A 278 16.27 -18.19 -13.63
CA MET A 278 16.50 -19.00 -12.43
C MET A 278 15.47 -20.11 -12.25
N TYR A 279 14.21 -19.73 -12.33
CA TYR A 279 13.11 -20.64 -12.09
C TYR A 279 12.59 -21.16 -13.42
N SER A 280 12.09 -22.41 -13.42
CA SER A 280 11.30 -22.88 -14.55
C SER A 280 10.15 -21.90 -14.79
N GLN A 281 9.76 -21.71 -16.05
CA GLN A 281 8.66 -20.80 -16.42
C GLN A 281 7.41 -21.06 -15.58
N GLN A 282 7.05 -22.34 -15.39
CA GLN A 282 5.91 -22.74 -14.57
C GLN A 282 6.03 -22.32 -13.11
N THR A 283 7.23 -22.46 -12.51
CA THR A 283 7.46 -22.08 -11.11
C THR A 283 7.33 -20.58 -10.92
N TRP A 284 7.93 -19.78 -11.81
CA TRP A 284 7.84 -18.33 -11.70
C TRP A 284 6.43 -17.81 -12.00
N ASP A 285 5.73 -18.40 -12.98
CA ASP A 285 4.35 -18.03 -13.28
C ASP A 285 3.42 -18.30 -12.09
N PHE A 286 3.64 -19.40 -11.35
CA PHE A 286 2.92 -19.67 -10.11
C PHE A 286 3.24 -18.67 -8.99
N VAL A 287 4.53 -18.40 -8.77
CA VAL A 287 5.01 -17.44 -7.76
C VAL A 287 4.46 -16.05 -8.05
N ASN A 288 4.60 -15.58 -9.29
CA ASN A 288 4.10 -14.29 -9.73
C ASN A 288 2.58 -14.25 -9.67
N GLY A 289 1.88 -15.26 -10.18
CA GLY A 289 0.42 -15.33 -10.16
C GLY A 289 -0.21 -15.34 -8.77
N THR A 290 0.51 -15.87 -7.76
CA THR A 290 -0.01 -16.00 -6.39
C THR A 290 0.46 -14.88 -5.47
N LEU A 291 1.76 -14.56 -5.48
CA LEU A 291 2.35 -13.63 -4.52
C LEU A 291 2.35 -12.18 -5.01
N PHE A 292 2.40 -11.92 -6.32
CA PHE A 292 2.36 -10.55 -6.83
C PHE A 292 1.05 -9.82 -6.47
N PRO A 293 -0.14 -10.42 -6.60
CA PRO A 293 -1.38 -9.79 -6.12
C PRO A 293 -1.35 -9.46 -4.61
N VAL A 294 -0.63 -10.25 -3.81
CA VAL A 294 -0.45 -9.98 -2.37
C VAL A 294 0.44 -8.76 -2.15
N VAL A 295 1.49 -8.58 -2.96
CA VAL A 295 2.35 -7.37 -2.95
C VAL A 295 1.52 -6.13 -3.27
N VAL A 296 0.71 -6.21 -4.32
CA VAL A 296 -0.18 -5.12 -4.73
C VAL A 296 -1.19 -4.80 -3.61
N PHE A 297 -1.82 -5.83 -3.04
CA PHE A 297 -2.73 -5.68 -1.91
C PHE A 297 -2.05 -5.07 -0.68
N PHE A 298 -0.80 -5.43 -0.38
CA PHE A 298 -0.02 -4.82 0.70
C PHE A 298 0.15 -3.32 0.49
N GLN A 299 0.55 -2.88 -0.70
CA GLN A 299 0.74 -1.45 -1.02
C GLN A 299 -0.57 -0.66 -0.88
N PHE A 300 -1.69 -1.22 -1.36
CA PHE A 300 -3.02 -0.64 -1.17
C PHE A 300 -3.39 -0.53 0.31
N ASN A 301 -3.23 -1.61 1.08
CA ASN A 301 -3.57 -1.64 2.50
C ASN A 301 -2.70 -0.67 3.32
N CYS A 302 -1.40 -0.57 3.01
CA CYS A 302 -0.49 0.43 3.57
C CYS A 302 -0.96 1.86 3.29
N SER A 303 -1.37 2.15 2.05
CA SER A 303 -1.93 3.46 1.68
C SER A 303 -3.14 3.77 2.56
N MET A 304 -4.13 2.87 2.62
CA MET A 304 -5.34 3.09 3.41
C MET A 304 -5.05 3.33 4.90
N ILE A 305 -4.09 2.60 5.48
CA ILE A 305 -3.66 2.78 6.88
C ILE A 305 -2.98 4.14 7.08
N LEU A 306 -2.12 4.57 6.16
CA LEU A 306 -1.46 5.88 6.23
C LEU A 306 -2.46 7.04 6.12
N TYR A 307 -3.49 6.90 5.29
CA TYR A 307 -4.58 7.87 5.20
C TYR A 307 -5.41 7.92 6.50
N GLU A 308 -5.73 6.77 7.08
CA GLU A 308 -6.42 6.69 8.37
C GLU A 308 -5.59 7.34 9.49
N LEU A 309 -4.29 7.05 9.55
CA LEU A 309 -3.36 7.69 10.50
C LEU A 309 -3.31 9.21 10.28
N HIS A 310 -3.19 9.67 9.04
CA HIS A 310 -3.24 11.11 8.74
C HIS A 310 -4.53 11.75 9.30
N HIS A 311 -5.68 11.13 9.05
CA HIS A 311 -6.98 11.62 9.51
C HIS A 311 -7.07 11.65 11.05
N ASN A 312 -6.64 10.57 11.72
CA ASN A 312 -6.63 10.48 13.18
C ASN A 312 -5.79 11.60 13.80
N PHE A 313 -4.57 11.80 13.31
CA PHE A 313 -3.65 12.85 13.79
C PHE A 313 -4.12 14.27 13.47
N ARG A 314 -4.99 14.44 12.46
CA ARG A 314 -5.67 15.71 12.17
C ARG A 314 -6.83 15.96 13.15
N SER A 315 -7.65 14.95 13.44
CA SER A 315 -8.81 15.11 14.35
C SER A 315 -8.40 15.48 15.78
N PHE A 316 -7.18 15.14 16.20
CA PHE A 316 -6.62 15.56 17.49
C PHE A 316 -6.12 17.01 17.50
N ASP A 317 -5.89 17.65 16.35
CA ASP A 317 -5.56 19.08 16.28
C ASP A 317 -6.82 19.96 16.41
N GLU A 318 -8.01 19.41 16.10
CA GLU A 318 -9.30 20.12 16.07
C GLU A 318 -10.09 20.00 17.38
N ARG A 319 -9.66 19.13 18.31
CA ARG A 319 -10.14 19.02 19.69
C ARG A 319 -9.19 19.68 20.66
#